data_AF-A0A821Y5E0-F1
#
_entry.id   AF-A0A821Y5E0-F1
#
_cell.length_a   1.000
_cell.length_b   1.000
_cell.length_c   1.000
_cell.angle_alpha   90.00
_cell.angle_beta   90.00
_cell.angle_gamma   90.00
#
_symmetry.space_group_name_H-M   'P 1'
#
loop_
_entity.id
_entity.type
_entity.pdbx_description
1 polymer ?
#
loop_
_entity_poly.entity_id
_entity_poly.type
_entity_poly.pdbx_seq_one_letter_code
_entity_poly.pdbx_strand_id
1 'polypeptide(L)'
;MSGELDFRALLLKIQDLLSDNDRHRFLFLLGEDVPRYLRDDPSLSGTLRVLESLFEKAIISNQDCDYLIKAFKKIHCNDAAKRLQ
;
A
#
# COMPACT_ATOMS: atom_id res chain seq x y z
N MET A 1 -19.50 -0.24 -10.11
CA MET A 1 -19.00 -1.62 -10.33
C MET A 1 -17.56 -1.67 -10.88
N SER A 2 -16.96 -0.57 -11.35
CA SER A 2 -15.57 -0.56 -11.84
C SER A 2 -14.51 -0.49 -10.72
N GLY A 3 -14.74 0.29 -9.66
CA GLY A 3 -13.74 0.53 -8.60
C GLY A 3 -13.32 -0.71 -7.79
N GLU A 4 -14.24 -1.65 -7.55
CA GLU A 4 -13.94 -2.88 -6.77
C GLU A 4 -13.01 -3.84 -7.55
N LEU A 5 -13.19 -3.92 -8.88
CA LEU A 5 -12.32 -4.68 -9.77
C LEU A 5 -10.93 -4.04 -9.87
N ASP A 6 -10.86 -2.70 -9.92
CA ASP A 6 -9.60 -1.96 -9.94
C ASP A 6 -8.81 -2.13 -8.64
N PHE A 7 -9.48 -2.09 -7.49
CA PHE A 7 -8.81 -2.30 -6.20
C PHE A 7 -8.27 -3.72 -6.08
N ARG A 8 -9.04 -4.74 -6.48
CA ARG A 8 -8.60 -6.13 -6.42
C ARG A 8 -7.38 -6.39 -7.33
N ALA A 9 -7.35 -5.77 -8.50
CA ALA A 9 -6.18 -5.82 -9.39
C ALA A 9 -4.94 -5.16 -8.76
N LEU A 10 -5.13 -4.02 -8.08
CA LEU A 10 -4.07 -3.34 -7.34
C LEU A 10 -3.55 -4.19 -6.17
N LEU A 11 -4.44 -4.86 -5.42
CA LEU A 11 -4.04 -5.73 -4.31
C LEU A 11 -3.20 -6.92 -4.79
N LEU A 12 -3.57 -7.55 -5.89
CA LEU A 12 -2.79 -8.65 -6.49
C LEU A 12 -1.39 -8.19 -6.89
N LYS A 13 -1.22 -6.92 -7.30
CA LYS A 13 0.10 -6.35 -7.60
C LYS A 13 0.96 -6.17 -6.34
N ILE A 14 0.37 -5.93 -5.17
CA ILE A 14 1.09 -5.44 -3.98
C ILE A 14 1.26 -6.50 -2.87
N GLN A 15 0.31 -7.42 -2.71
CA GLN A 15 0.23 -8.33 -1.55
C GLN A 15 1.53 -9.12 -1.30
N ASP A 16 2.26 -9.46 -2.36
CA ASP A 16 3.47 -10.27 -2.33
C ASP A 16 4.76 -9.43 -2.54
N LEU A 17 4.64 -8.10 -2.53
CA LEU A 17 5.78 -7.19 -2.73
C LEU A 17 6.48 -6.78 -1.44
N LEU A 18 5.77 -6.84 -0.32
CA LEU A 18 6.28 -6.36 0.97
C LEU A 18 6.51 -7.54 1.92
N SER A 19 7.74 -7.67 2.41
CA SER A 19 8.04 -8.53 3.55
C SER A 19 7.38 -7.99 4.82
N ASP A 20 7.31 -8.81 5.88
CA ASP A 20 6.75 -8.35 7.17
C ASP A 20 7.50 -7.14 7.74
N ASN A 21 8.81 -7.04 7.51
CA ASN A 21 9.61 -5.89 7.90
C ASN A 21 9.30 -4.65 7.04
N ASP A 22 9.07 -4.83 5.74
CA ASP A 22 8.67 -3.72 4.86
C ASP A 22 7.26 -3.22 5.19
N ARG A 23 6.34 -4.11 5.60
CA ARG A 23 5.00 -3.74 6.08
C ARG A 23 5.08 -2.82 7.30
N HIS A 24 5.90 -3.17 8.29
CA HIS A 24 6.13 -2.30 9.45
C HIS A 24 6.66 -0.92 9.04
N ARG A 25 7.67 -0.88 8.17
CA ARG A 25 8.26 0.38 7.69
C ARG A 25 7.26 1.21 6.89
N PHE A 26 6.47 0.55 6.04
CA PHE A 26 5.43 1.19 5.24
C PHE A 26 4.36 1.82 6.12
N LEU A 27 3.82 1.07 7.07
CA LEU A 27 2.81 1.58 8.01
C LEU A 27 3.36 2.72 8.86
N PHE A 28 4.60 2.60 9.35
CA PHE A 28 5.26 3.68 10.07
C PHE A 28 5.41 4.94 9.21
N LEU A 29 5.82 4.80 7.95
CA LEU A 29 6.01 5.91 7.01
C LEU A 29 4.71 6.68 6.74
N LEU A 30 3.57 5.97 6.63
CA LEU A 30 2.28 6.60 6.35
C LEU A 30 1.79 7.50 7.50
N GLY A 31 2.34 7.35 8.71
CA GLY A 31 2.21 8.35 9.77
C GLY A 31 0.77 8.67 10.14
N GLU A 32 0.31 9.89 9.80
CA GLU A 32 -1.05 10.41 10.04
C GLU A 32 -1.99 10.26 8.83
N ASP A 33 -1.51 9.83 7.67
CA ASP A 33 -2.33 9.65 6.46
C ASP A 33 -3.36 8.51 6.62
N VAL A 34 -3.11 7.62 7.59
CA VAL A 34 -3.96 6.49 7.96
C VAL A 34 -4.29 6.47 9.45
N PRO A 35 -5.50 6.02 9.82
CA PRO A 35 -5.88 5.88 11.22
C PRO A 35 -4.89 5.04 12.04
N ARG A 36 -4.62 5.48 13.27
CA ARG A 36 -3.67 4.83 14.18
C ARG A 36 -3.91 3.32 14.35
N TYR A 37 -5.18 2.91 14.42
CA TYR A 37 -5.54 1.49 14.58
C TYR A 37 -5.15 0.61 13.38
N LEU A 38 -5.03 1.18 12.17
CA LEU A 38 -4.54 0.46 11.00
C LEU A 38 -3.01 0.41 10.96
N ARG A 39 -2.36 1.44 11.49
CA ARG A 39 -0.91 1.53 11.58
C ARG A 39 -0.31 0.51 12.56
N ASP A 40 -1.02 0.24 13.64
CA ASP A 40 -0.55 -0.66 14.70
C ASP A 40 -0.78 -2.16 14.36
N ASP A 41 -1.33 -2.48 13.19
CA ASP A 41 -1.49 -3.84 12.67
C ASP A 41 -0.53 -4.10 11.48
N PRO A 42 0.68 -4.60 11.75
CA PRO A 42 1.68 -4.89 10.70
C PRO A 42 1.40 -6.18 9.92
N SER A 43 0.28 -6.86 10.18
CA SER A 43 -0.09 -8.04 9.41
C SER A 43 -0.36 -7.69 7.95
N LEU A 44 -0.41 -8.72 7.11
CA LEU A 44 -0.94 -8.59 5.75
C LEU A 44 -2.35 -7.97 5.78
N SER A 45 -3.21 -8.39 6.71
CA SER A 45 -4.58 -7.85 6.81
C SER A 45 -4.60 -6.36 7.12
N GLY A 46 -3.73 -5.88 8.03
CA GLY A 46 -3.64 -4.46 8.35
C GLY A 46 -3.11 -3.65 7.16
N THR A 47 -2.09 -4.18 6.47
CA THR A 47 -1.56 -3.58 5.24
C THR A 47 -2.62 -3.47 4.13
N LEU A 48 -3.43 -4.50 3.93
CA LEU A 48 -4.51 -4.50 2.93
C LEU A 48 -5.58 -3.46 3.25
N ARG A 49 -5.98 -3.33 4.53
CA ARG A 49 -6.94 -2.29 4.98
C ARG A 49 -6.41 -0.88 4.80
N VAL A 50 -5.10 -0.67 4.97
CA VAL A 50 -4.45 0.60 4.66
C VAL A 50 -4.54 0.91 3.17
N LEU A 51 -4.23 -0.06 2.31
CA LEU A 51 -4.34 0.11 0.85
C LEU A 51 -5.78 0.40 0.43
N GLU A 52 -6.75 -0.27 1.06
CA GLU A 52 -8.19 -0.01 0.85
C GLU A 52 -8.55 1.43 1.22
N SER A 53 -8.13 1.90 2.41
CA SER A 53 -8.37 3.28 2.83
C SER A 53 -7.72 4.31 1.92
N LEU A 54 -6.50 4.06 1.42
CA LEU A 54 -5.83 4.93 0.47
C LEU A 54 -6.56 4.96 -0.89
N PHE A 55 -7.11 3.82 -1.32
CA PHE A 55 -7.88 3.71 -2.56
C PHE A 55 -9.23 4.43 -2.45
N GLU A 56 -9.97 4.25 -1.35
CA GLU A 56 -11.23 4.94 -1.07
C GLU A 56 -11.06 6.46 -1.01
N LYS A 57 -9.90 6.93 -0.52
CA LYS A 57 -9.52 8.36 -0.52
C LYS A 57 -9.00 8.86 -1.88
N ALA A 58 -8.97 8.01 -2.91
CA ALA A 58 -8.41 8.30 -4.23
C ALA A 58 -6.93 8.76 -4.22
N ILE A 59 -6.16 8.36 -3.19
CA ILE A 59 -4.72 8.64 -3.09
C ILE A 59 -3.93 7.68 -3.99
N ILE A 60 -4.44 6.46 -4.18
CA ILE A 60 -3.88 5.44 -5.05
C ILE A 60 -4.98 4.92 -5.99
N SER A 61 -4.59 4.46 -7.16
CA SER A 61 -5.46 3.71 -8.05
C SER A 61 -4.67 2.64 -8.82
N ASN A 62 -5.38 1.76 -9.53
CA ASN A 62 -4.74 0.77 -10.40
C ASN A 62 -3.97 1.41 -11.57
N GLN A 63 -4.36 2.63 -11.98
CA GLN A 63 -3.73 3.39 -13.06
C GLN A 63 -2.63 4.33 -12.55
N ASP A 64 -2.73 4.77 -11.30
CA ASP A 64 -1.78 5.66 -10.65
C ASP A 64 -1.28 5.05 -9.32
N CYS A 65 -0.09 4.47 -9.41
CA CYS A 65 0.63 3.88 -8.29
C CYS A 65 1.77 4.79 -7.77
N ASP A 66 1.86 6.05 -8.21
CA ASP A 66 3.02 6.92 -7.90
C ASP A 66 3.23 7.12 -6.41
N TYR A 67 2.13 7.26 -5.65
CA TYR A 67 2.19 7.38 -4.20
C TYR A 67 2.84 6.14 -3.58
N LEU A 68 2.46 4.93 -4.00
CA LEU A 68 3.03 3.67 -3.52
C LEU A 68 4.49 3.53 -3.94
N ILE A 69 4.83 3.85 -5.19
CA ILE A 69 6.21 3.80 -5.69
C ILE A 69 7.11 4.73 -4.84
N LYS A 70 6.65 5.95 -4.56
CA LYS A 70 7.38 6.91 -3.71
C LYS A 70 7.52 6.38 -2.28
N ALA A 71 6.45 5.81 -1.71
CA ALA A 71 6.49 5.23 -0.37
C ALA A 71 7.46 4.05 -0.28
N PHE A 72 7.43 3.13 -1.25
CA PHE A 72 8.31 1.97 -1.31
C PHE A 72 9.78 2.38 -1.47
N LYS A 73 10.08 3.39 -2.28
CA LYS A 73 11.44 3.97 -2.38
C LYS A 73 11.90 4.56 -1.05
N LYS A 74 11.04 5.26 -0.31
CA LYS A 74 11.37 5.86 1.00
C LYS A 74 11.70 4.82 2.07
N ILE A 75 11.09 3.63 2.03
CA ILE A 75 11.42 2.51 2.94
C ILE A 75 12.51 1.57 2.41
N HIS A 76 13.14 1.94 1.29
CA HIS A 76 14.16 1.16 0.57
C HIS A 76 13.68 -0.16 -0.04
N CYS A 77 12.37 -0.33 -0.26
CA CYS A 77 11.79 -1.46 -0.96
C CYS A 77 11.80 -1.22 -2.48
N ASN A 78 12.99 -1.15 -3.06
CA ASN A 78 13.19 -0.76 -4.46
C ASN A 78 12.63 -1.79 -5.46
N ASP A 79 12.60 -3.07 -5.09
CA ASP A 79 12.06 -4.12 -5.96
C ASP A 79 10.54 -4.04 -6.09
N ALA A 80 9.85 -3.75 -4.98
CA ALA A 80 8.42 -3.46 -4.99
C ALA A 80 8.11 -2.22 -5.84
N ALA A 81 8.91 -1.15 -5.67
CA ALA A 81 8.76 0.07 -6.45
C ALA A 81 8.93 -0.17 -7.96
N LYS A 82 9.90 -1.00 -8.37
CA LYS A 82 10.12 -1.36 -9.78
C LYS A 82 8.98 -2.18 -10.37
N ARG A 83 8.38 -3.08 -9.58
CA ARG A 83 7.26 -3.93 -10.05
C ARG A 83 5.94 -3.17 -10.22
N LEU A 84 5.83 -1.97 -9.66
CA LEU A 84 4.69 -1.08 -9.82
C LEU A 84 4.87 -0.03 -10.93
N GLN A 85 6.07 0.07 -11.54
CA GLN A 85 6.34 0.90 -12.72
C GLN A 85 5.91 0.20 -14.00
#